data_AF-A0A1H9MD70-F1
#
_entry.id   AF-A0A1H9MD70-F1
#
_cell.length_a   1.000
_cell.length_b   1.000
_cell.length_c   1.000
_cell.angle_alpha   90.00
_cell.angle_beta   90.00
_cell.angle_gamma   90.00
#
_symmetry.space_group_name_H-M   'P 1'
#
loop_
_entity.id
_entity.type
_entity.pdbx_description
1 polymer ?
#
loop_
_entity_poly.entity_id
_entity_poly.type
_entity_poly.pdbx_seq_one_letter_code
_entity_poly.pdbx_strand_id
1 'polypeptide(L)' 'MELLHQRLTDAIVKTFYEVYSELGYGFLEKVYQNSMYLELKNKGYQVEAQKKIKVYYKGLKLVNIMLI' A
#
# COMPACT_ATOMS: atom_id res chain seq x y z
N MET A 1 -15.56 -9.41 -15.75
CA MET A 1 -14.81 -10.29 -14.84
C MET A 1 -14.95 -9.72 -13.44
N GLU A 2 -15.52 -10.47 -12.51
CA GLU A 2 -15.74 -10.01 -11.13
C GLU A 2 -14.45 -10.21 -10.31
N LEU A 3 -14.05 -9.21 -9.54
CA LEU A 3 -12.86 -9.30 -8.68
C LEU A 3 -13.22 -9.91 -7.34
N LEU A 4 -12.43 -10.89 -6.88
CA LEU A 4 -12.62 -11.58 -5.58
C LEU A 4 -12.77 -10.61 -4.39
N HIS A 5 -12.07 -9.48 -4.44
CA HIS A 5 -12.07 -8.46 -3.39
C HIS A 5 -12.47 -7.07 -3.90
N GLN A 6 -13.44 -7.01 -4.82
CA GLN A 6 -13.85 -5.77 -5.49
C GLN A 6 -14.01 -4.58 -4.53
N ARG A 7 -14.80 -4.73 -3.46
CA ARG A 7 -15.05 -3.64 -2.50
C ARG A 7 -13.78 -3.12 -1.81
N LEU A 8 -12.86 -4.02 -1.47
CA LEU A 8 -11.60 -3.66 -0.84
C LEU A 8 -10.68 -2.97 -1.85
N THR A 9 -10.60 -3.50 -3.06
CA THR A 9 -9.84 -2.90 -4.16
C THR A 9 -10.33 -1.49 -4.45
N ASP A 10 -11.65 -1.29 -4.57
CA ASP A 10 -12.25 0.02 -4.84
C ASP A 10 -11.92 1.02 -3.72
N ALA A 11 -11.97 0.59 -2.46
CA ALA A 11 -11.62 1.44 -1.32
C ALA A 11 -10.14 1.85 -1.31
N ILE A 12 -9.23 0.92 -1.62
CA ILE A 12 -7.79 1.21 -1.69
C ILE A 12 -7.50 2.19 -2.83
N VAL A 13 -8.04 1.94 -4.02
CA VAL A 13 -7.85 2.79 -5.20
C VAL A 13 -8.41 4.19 -4.97
N LYS A 14 -9.60 4.31 -4.39
CA LYS A 14 -10.17 5.60 -4.03
C LYS A 14 -9.28 6.36 -3.05
N THR A 15 -8.80 5.68 -2.01
CA THR A 15 -7.89 6.29 -1.01
C THR A 15 -6.58 6.75 -1.64
N PHE A 16 -6.03 5.98 -2.59
CA PHE A 16 -4.85 6.39 -3.34
C PHE A 16 -5.06 7.70 -4.09
N TYR A 17 -6.19 7.85 -4.79
CA TYR A 17 -6.48 9.09 -5.50
C TYR A 17 -6.70 10.27 -4.57
N GLU A 18 -7.33 10.08 -3.41
CA GLU A 18 -7.46 11.13 -2.39
C GLU A 18 -6.08 11.61 -1.89
N VAL A 19 -5.20 10.67 -1.53
CA VAL A 19 -3.81 10.98 -1.13
C VAL A 19 -3.05 11.69 -2.25
N TYR A 20 -3.19 11.23 -3.48
CA TYR A 20 -2.53 11.82 -4.64
C TYR A 20 -3.06 13.22 -4.95
N SER A 21 -4.36 13.45 -4.82
CA SER A 21 -4.98 14.77 -5.00
C SER A 21 -4.53 15.76 -3.95
N GLU A 22 -4.32 15.32 -2.70
CA GLU A 22 -3.86 16.18 -1.60
C GLU A 22 -2.36 16.50 -1.71
N LEU A 23 -1.52 15.49 -1.95
CA LEU A 23 -0.06 15.66 -1.95
C LEU A 23 0.51 16.10 -3.31
N GLY A 24 -0.17 15.79 -4.42
CA GLY A 24 0.38 15.94 -5.75
C GLY A 24 1.59 15.02 -6.00
N TYR A 25 2.47 15.42 -6.92
CA TYR A 25 3.68 14.69 -7.29
C TYR A 25 4.94 15.33 -6.70
N GLY A 26 6.01 14.54 -6.53
CA GLY A 26 7.34 15.05 -6.15
C GLY A 26 7.81 14.67 -4.75
N PHE A 27 7.00 13.93 -3.98
CA PHE A 27 7.41 13.39 -2.70
C PHE A 27 8.08 12.02 -2.81
N LEU A 28 8.84 11.64 -1.77
CA LEU A 28 9.40 10.31 -1.63
C LEU A 28 8.29 9.29 -1.35
N GLU A 29 8.50 8.05 -1.78
CA GLU A 29 7.60 6.91 -1.57
C GLU A 29 7.12 6.79 -0.11
N LYS A 30 8.02 6.98 0.86
CA LYS A 30 7.70 6.96 2.29
C LYS A 30 6.59 7.93 2.70
N VAL A 31 6.47 9.07 2.02
CA VAL A 31 5.40 10.05 2.28
C VAL A 31 4.05 9.50 1.81
N TYR A 32 4.00 8.91 0.61
CA TYR A 32 2.79 8.25 0.11
C TYR A 32 2.41 7.05 0.96
N GLN A 33 3.38 6.24 1.39
CA GLN A 33 3.13 5.11 2.30
C GLN A 33 2.47 5.55 3.60
N ASN A 34 3.07 6.54 4.27
CA ASN A 34 2.57 7.04 5.54
C ASN A 34 1.15 7.62 5.38
N SER A 35 0.91 8.34 4.29
CA SER A 35 -0.39 8.97 4.02
C SER A 35 -1.47 7.91 3.75
N MET A 36 -1.15 6.90 2.92
CA MET A 36 -2.03 5.75 2.68
C MET A 36 -2.31 4.96 3.96
N TYR A 37 -1.28 4.71 4.76
CA TYR A 37 -1.42 4.01 6.05
C TYR A 37 -2.39 4.75 6.97
N LEU A 38 -2.22 6.06 7.13
CA LEU A 38 -3.07 6.90 7.97
C LEU A 38 -4.52 6.93 7.45
N GLU A 39 -4.71 7.18 6.15
CA GLU A 39 -6.05 7.26 5.56
C GLU A 39 -6.83 5.95 5.64
N LEU A 40 -6.19 4.83 5.29
CA LEU A 40 -6.85 3.52 5.37
C LEU A 40 -7.15 3.15 6.83
N LYS A 41 -6.26 3.48 7.77
CA LYS A 41 -6.51 3.26 9.20
C LYS A 41 -7.65 4.12 9.72
N ASN A 42 -7.74 5.39 9.31
CA ASN A 42 -8.84 6.29 9.66
C ASN A 42 -10.19 5.80 9.12
N LYS A 43 -10.18 5.14 7.97
CA LYS A 43 -11.36 4.47 7.39
C LYS A 43 -11.72 3.13 8.06
N GLY A 44 -10.99 2.74 9.11
CA GLY A 44 -11.26 1.55 9.92
C GLY A 44 -10.66 0.25 9.38
N TYR A 45 -9.79 0.32 8.36
CA TYR A 45 -9.11 -0.87 7.85
C TYR A 45 -7.98 -1.31 8.79
N GLN A 46 -7.76 -2.62 8.85
CA GLN A 46 -6.57 -3.17 9.47
C GLN A 46 -5.40 -3.08 8.50
N VAL A 47 -4.43 -2.23 8.82
CA VAL A 47 -3.27 -1.96 7.98
C VAL A 47 -1.99 -2.17 8.77
N GLU A 48 -1.06 -2.90 8.17
CA GLU A 48 0.30 -3.10 8.70
C GLU A 48 1.29 -2.43 7.75
N ALA A 49 2.05 -1.45 8.25
CA ALA A 49 3.17 -0.89 7.51
C ALA A 49 4.40 -1.79 7.64
N GLN A 50 5.32 -1.70 6.67
CA GLN A 50 6.67 -2.28 6.79
C GLN A 50 6.71 -3.80 7.03
N LYS A 51 5.70 -4.52 6.53
CA LYS A 51 5.66 -5.98 6.62
C LYS A 51 6.83 -6.57 5.84
N LYS A 52 7.63 -7.41 6.52
CA LYS A 52 8.76 -8.09 5.91
C LYS A 52 8.25 -9.10 4.90
N ILE A 53 8.56 -8.88 3.62
CA ILE A 53 8.29 -9.84 2.56
C ILE A 53 9.57 -10.57 2.20
N LYS A 54 9.48 -11.89 2.16
CA LYS A 54 10.57 -12.75 1.70
C LYS A 54 10.64 -12.66 0.19
N VAL A 55 11.76 -12.19 -0.34
CA VAL A 55 11.99 -12.13 -1.78
C VAL A 55 12.73 -13.38 -2.21
N TYR A 56 12.21 -14.03 -3.24
CA TYR A 56 12.83 -15.20 -3.86
C TYR A 56 13.18 -14.85 -5.31
N TYR A 57 14.36 -15.27 -5.75
CA TYR A 57 14.77 -15.23 -7.15
C TYR A 57 15.12 -16.64 -7.60
N LYS A 58 14.41 -17.14 -8.62
CA LYS A 58 14.55 -18.51 -9.14
C LYS A 58 14.45 -19.58 -8.03
N GLY A 59 13.54 -19.39 -7.07
CA GLY A 59 13.35 -20.30 -5.94
C GLY A 59 14.36 -20.16 -4.80
N LEU A 60 15.42 -19.36 -4.96
CA LEU A 60 16.39 -19.07 -3.91
C LEU A 60 15.96 -17.83 -3.13
N LYS A 61 15.90 -17.93 -1.81
CA LYS A 61 15.63 -16.79 -0.93
C LYS A 61 16.78 -15.79 -1.03
N LEU A 62 16.50 -14.57 -1.47
CA LEU A 62 17.48 -13.49 -1.56
C LEU A 62 17.60 -12.77 -0.21
N VAL A 63 16.57 -12.02 0.15
CA VAL A 63 16.55 -11.16 1.34
C VAL A 63 15.11 -10.95 1.81
N ASN A 64 14.94 -10.41 3.01
CA ASN A 64 13.67 -9.84 3.42
C ASN A 64 13.68 -8.37 2.99
N ILE A 65 12.78 -7.96 2.12
CA ILE A 65 12.55 -6.53 1.89
C ILE A 65 11.44 -6.06 2.83
N MET A 66 11.61 -4.86 3.36
CA MET A 66 10.53 -4.12 3.98
C MET A 66 9.78 -3.44 2.84
N LEU A 67 8.52 -3.78 2.60
CA LEU A 67 7.72 -2.97 1.71
C LEU A 67 7.59 -1.58 2.35
N ILE A 68 8.14 -0.61 1.62
CA ILE A 68 7.95 0.82 1.85
C ILE A 68 6.55 1.20 1.35
#